data_AF-A0A841RSG5-F1
#
_entry.id   AF-A0A841RSG5-F1
#
_cell.length_a   1.000
_cell.length_b   1.000
_cell.length_c   1.000
_cell.angle_alpha   90.00
_cell.angle_beta   90.00
_cell.angle_gamma   90.00
#
_symmetry.space_group_name_H-M   'P 1'
#
loop_
_entity.id
_entity.type
_entity.pdbx_description
1 polymer ?
#
loop_
_entity_poly.entity_id
_entity_poly.type
_entity_poly.pdbx_seq_one_letter_code
_entity_poly.pdbx_strand_id
1 'polypeptide(L)'
;MAQATVIIWAVLTVLVVILNVVFGKAKPAKSFATYIPGAVVFFVGLVFLTLSSSMSRVEILGAGFGGWGIACLMAATTALLITAVYDSNRHQSA
;
A
#
# COMPACT_ATOMS: atom_id res chain seq x y z
N MET A 1 3.67 -19.33 7.16
CA MET A 1 2.92 -18.12 7.56
C MET A 1 3.55 -16.84 7.02
N ALA A 2 4.76 -16.44 7.43
CA ALA A 2 5.36 -15.16 6.99
C ALA A 2 5.66 -15.06 5.48
N GLN A 3 6.02 -16.18 4.82
CA GLN A 3 6.33 -16.19 3.39
C GLN A 3 5.16 -15.73 2.51
N ALA A 4 3.93 -16.21 2.79
CA ALA A 4 2.74 -15.78 2.06
C ALA A 4 2.49 -14.27 2.21
N THR A 5 2.61 -13.76 3.44
CA THR A 5 2.51 -12.33 3.75
C THR A 5 3.52 -11.48 2.98
N VAL A 6 4.76 -11.93 2.88
CA VAL A 6 5.83 -11.21 2.14
C VAL A 6 5.55 -11.20 0.63
N ILE A 7 5.06 -12.31 0.07
CA ILE A 7 4.70 -12.37 -1.36
C ILE A 7 3.52 -11.42 -1.65
N ILE A 8 2.49 -11.45 -0.80
CA ILE A 8 1.33 -10.55 -0.92
C ILE A 8 1.78 -9.09 -0.82
N TRP A 9 2.63 -8.77 0.15
CA TRP A 9 3.22 -7.43 0.31
C TRP A 9 3.95 -6.95 -0.95
N ALA A 10 4.81 -7.80 -1.52
CA ALA A 10 5.60 -7.44 -2.69
C ALA A 10 4.71 -7.12 -3.90
N VAL A 11 3.72 -7.97 -4.17
CA VAL A 11 2.78 -7.79 -5.28
C VAL A 11 1.90 -6.55 -5.06
N LEU A 12 1.37 -6.37 -3.85
CA LEU A 12 0.52 -5.24 -3.53
C LEU A 12 1.29 -3.91 -3.62
N THR A 13 2.55 -3.89 -3.18
CA THR A 13 3.41 -2.70 -3.31
C THR A 13 3.52 -2.26 -4.76
N VAL A 14 3.80 -3.20 -5.68
CA VAL A 14 3.92 -2.89 -7.11
C VAL A 14 2.62 -2.31 -7.67
N LEU A 15 1.47 -2.90 -7.33
CA LEU A 15 0.16 -2.40 -7.75
C LEU A 15 -0.12 -0.98 -7.25
N VAL A 16 0.17 -0.69 -5.98
CA VAL A 16 -0.06 0.63 -5.37
C VAL A 16 0.87 1.69 -5.95
N VAL A 17 2.14 1.33 -6.22
CA VAL A 17 3.09 2.22 -6.90
C VAL A 17 2.59 2.56 -8.31
N ILE A 18 2.14 1.57 -9.08
CA ILE A 18 1.58 1.80 -10.41
C ILE A 18 0.37 2.74 -10.33
N LEU A 19 -0.55 2.50 -9.39
CA LEU A 19 -1.70 3.38 -9.15
C LEU A 19 -1.28 4.80 -8.80
N ASN A 20 -0.33 4.99 -7.89
CA ASN A 20 0.18 6.31 -7.52
C ASN A 20 0.80 7.02 -8.73
N VAL A 21 1.59 6.32 -9.56
CA VAL A 21 2.20 6.89 -10.77
C VAL A 21 1.16 7.28 -11.81
N VAL A 22 0.13 6.45 -12.04
CA VAL A 22 -0.97 6.74 -12.97
C VAL A 22 -1.79 7.93 -12.48
N PHE A 23 -2.13 7.99 -11.20
CA PHE A 23 -2.85 9.13 -10.61
C PHE A 23 -2.04 10.42 -10.65
N GLY A 24 -0.72 10.34 -10.42
CA GLY A 24 0.20 11.48 -10.51
C GLY A 24 0.41 11.99 -11.93
N LYS A 25 0.19 11.17 -12.97
CA LYS A 25 0.19 11.63 -14.37
C LYS A 25 -1.14 12.24 -14.81
N ALA A 26 -2.25 11.81 -14.21
CA ALA A 26 -3.59 12.24 -14.61
C ALA A 26 -4.06 13.56 -13.98
N LYS A 27 -3.42 14.05 -12.90
CA LYS A 27 -3.81 15.28 -12.20
C LYS A 27 -2.68 16.32 -12.14
N PRO A 28 -3.00 17.62 -12.11
CA PRO A 28 -1.99 18.69 -12.06
C PRO A 28 -1.16 18.62 -10.76
N ALA A 29 0.12 18.96 -10.87
CA ALA A 29 1.20 18.83 -9.87
C ALA A 29 0.93 19.43 -8.47
N LYS A 30 -0.14 20.22 -8.30
CA LYS A 30 -0.58 20.78 -7.00
C LYS A 30 -1.53 19.89 -6.20
N SER A 31 -1.92 18.73 -6.74
CA SER A 31 -2.91 17.87 -6.09
C SER A 31 -2.24 16.76 -5.29
N PHE A 32 -2.54 16.68 -3.99
CA PHE A 32 -2.23 15.53 -3.11
C PHE A 32 -2.87 14.20 -3.57
N ALA A 33 -3.53 14.18 -4.74
CA ALA A 33 -4.21 13.03 -5.29
C ALA A 33 -3.31 11.81 -5.52
N THR A 34 -2.01 12.02 -5.73
CA THR A 34 -1.00 10.93 -5.87
C THR A 34 -0.88 10.09 -4.60
N TYR A 35 -1.23 10.63 -3.43
CA TYR A 35 -1.13 9.95 -2.13
C TYR A 35 -2.43 9.21 -1.74
N ILE A 36 -3.54 9.46 -2.44
CA ILE A 36 -4.84 8.84 -2.15
C ILE A 36 -4.79 7.30 -2.23
N PRO A 37 -4.21 6.67 -3.26
CA PRO A 37 -4.22 5.20 -3.35
C PRO A 37 -3.44 4.56 -2.20
N GLY A 38 -2.29 5.13 -1.83
CA GLY A 38 -1.51 4.69 -0.67
C GLY A 38 -2.26 4.86 0.65
N ALA A 39 -2.97 5.98 0.85
CA ALA A 39 -3.79 6.19 2.04
C ALA A 39 -4.96 5.20 2.13
N VAL A 40 -5.64 4.90 1.01
CA VAL A 40 -6.72 3.90 0.98
C VAL A 40 -6.19 2.53 1.38
N VAL A 41 -5.06 2.10 0.81
CA VAL A 41 -4.46 0.78 1.11
C VAL A 41 -4.02 0.71 2.58
N PHE A 42 -3.54 1.81 3.15
CA PHE A 42 -3.21 1.90 4.57
C PHE A 42 -4.43 1.69 5.46
N PHE A 43 -5.53 2.40 5.20
CA PHE A 43 -6.78 2.24 5.96
C PHE A 43 -7.38 0.84 5.81
N VAL A 44 -7.35 0.27 4.60
CA VAL A 44 -7.81 -1.11 4.36
C VAL A 44 -6.95 -2.10 5.15
N GLY A 45 -5.63 -1.94 5.16
CA GLY A 45 -4.73 -2.76 5.95
C GLY A 45 -5.00 -2.67 7.46
N LEU A 46 -5.33 -1.48 7.95
CA LEU A 46 -5.67 -1.26 9.35
C LEU A 46 -6.98 -1.93 9.74
N VAL A 47 -8.00 -1.89 8.87
CA VAL A 47 -9.27 -2.63 9.04
C VAL A 47 -9.02 -4.14 9.05
N PHE A 48 -8.18 -4.65 8.16
CA PHE A 48 -7.81 -6.08 8.17
C PHE A 48 -7.08 -6.48 9.46
N LEU A 49 -6.22 -5.61 9.98
CA LEU A 49 -5.50 -5.84 11.23
C LEU A 49 -6.45 -5.87 12.44
N THR A 50 -7.41 -4.94 12.53
CA THR A 50 -8.38 -4.93 13.63
C THR A 50 -9.33 -6.13 13.56
N LEU A 51 -9.76 -6.52 12.35
CA LEU A 51 -10.57 -7.72 12.13
C LEU A 51 -9.83 -9.01 12.49
N SER A 52 -8.49 -9.03 12.37
CA SER A 52 -7.69 -10.18 12.78
C SER A 52 -7.80 -10.52 14.27
N SER A 53 -8.15 -9.55 15.13
CA SER A 53 -8.35 -9.79 16.56
C SER A 53 -9.64 -10.56 16.84
N SER A 54 -10.64 -10.44 15.96
CA SER A 54 -11.99 -10.99 16.13
C SER A 54 -12.22 -12.26 15.31
N MET A 55 -11.51 -12.46 14.19
CA MET A 55 -11.64 -13.63 13.31
C MET A 55 -10.34 -14.43 13.24
N SER A 56 -10.12 -15.32 14.22
CA SER A 56 -8.87 -16.07 14.39
C SER A 56 -8.67 -17.27 13.45
N ARG A 57 -9.67 -17.66 12.66
CA ARG A 57 -9.66 -18.91 11.87
C ARG A 57 -9.82 -18.76 10.37
N VAL A 58 -9.86 -17.55 9.84
CA VAL A 58 -10.03 -17.35 8.40
C VAL A 58 -8.67 -17.13 7.77
N GLU A 59 -8.19 -18.15 7.08
CA GLU A 59 -6.99 -18.11 6.24
C GLU A 59 -7.40 -17.88 4.79
N ILE A 60 -6.85 -16.83 4.17
CA ILE A 60 -7.06 -16.52 2.76
C ILE A 60 -5.70 -16.61 2.08
N LEU A 61 -5.56 -17.53 1.11
CA LEU A 61 -4.30 -17.76 0.37
C LEU A 61 -3.10 -18.09 1.28
N GLY A 62 -3.33 -18.85 2.36
CA GLY A 62 -2.28 -19.27 3.30
C GLY A 62 -1.80 -18.18 4.26
N ALA A 63 -2.48 -17.03 4.31
CA ALA A 63 -2.29 -15.98 5.29
C ALA A 63 -3.61 -15.63 5.98
N GLY A 64 -3.61 -15.56 7.31
CA GLY A 64 -4.77 -15.06 8.07
C GLY A 64 -5.02 -13.57 7.82
N PHE A 65 -6.17 -13.07 8.29
CA PHE A 65 -6.52 -11.64 8.24
C PHE A 65 -5.40 -10.71 8.76
N GLY A 66 -4.68 -11.12 9.81
CA GLY A 66 -3.54 -10.37 10.33
C GLY A 66 -2.35 -10.31 9.37
N GLY A 67 -2.10 -11.37 8.60
CA GLY A 67 -1.08 -11.40 7.56
C GLY A 67 -1.42 -10.43 6.42
N TRP A 68 -2.67 -10.46 5.94
CA TRP A 68 -3.15 -9.49 4.95
C TRP A 68 -3.09 -8.04 5.47
N GLY A 69 -3.46 -7.80 6.72
CA GLY A 69 -3.39 -6.47 7.33
C GLY A 69 -1.97 -5.90 7.36
N ILE A 70 -1.00 -6.69 7.84
CA ILE A 70 0.41 -6.27 7.89
C ILE A 70 0.98 -6.09 6.47
N ALA A 71 0.65 -6.97 5.53
CA ALA A 71 1.08 -6.84 4.14
C ALA A 71 0.56 -5.54 3.50
N CYS A 72 -0.70 -5.19 3.71
CA CYS A 72 -1.29 -3.95 3.22
C CYS A 72 -0.65 -2.70 3.83
N LEU A 73 -0.41 -2.70 5.15
CA LEU A 73 0.22 -1.57 5.85
C LEU A 73 1.66 -1.36 5.38
N MET A 74 2.42 -2.45 5.23
CA MET A 74 3.78 -2.41 4.70
C MET A 74 3.79 -1.96 3.24
N ALA A 75 2.85 -2.40 2.43
CA ALA A 75 2.77 -2.05 1.00
C ALA A 75 2.40 -0.58 0.80
N ALA A 76 1.49 -0.06 1.62
CA ALA A 76 1.16 1.36 1.63
C ALA A 76 2.38 2.21 2.00
N THR A 77 3.10 1.84 3.04
CA THR A 77 4.29 2.58 3.51
C THR A 77 5.38 2.61 2.44
N THR A 78 5.71 1.47 1.84
CA THR A 78 6.73 1.40 0.78
C THR A 78 6.30 2.16 -0.48
N ALA A 79 5.04 2.02 -0.90
CA ALA A 79 4.55 2.74 -2.07
C ALA A 79 4.55 4.27 -1.86
N LEU A 80 4.19 4.73 -0.65
CA LEU A 80 4.23 6.15 -0.29
C LEU A 80 5.67 6.68 -0.26
N LEU A 81 6.62 5.93 0.28
CA LEU A 81 8.04 6.31 0.26
C LEU A 81 8.58 6.42 -1.17
N ILE A 82 8.30 5.44 -2.04
CA ILE A 82 8.70 5.49 -3.46
C ILE A 82 8.08 6.71 -4.15
N THR A 83 6.82 7.00 -3.86
CA THR A 83 6.10 8.15 -4.42
C THR A 83 6.70 9.48 -3.95
N ALA A 84 7.05 9.59 -2.66
CA ALA A 84 7.69 10.77 -2.09
C ALA A 84 9.08 11.02 -2.69
N VAL A 85 9.88 9.97 -2.87
CA VAL A 85 11.19 10.07 -3.54
C VAL A 85 11.02 10.53 -4.99
N TYR A 86 10.05 9.95 -5.72
CA TYR A 86 9.77 10.34 -7.10
C TYR A 86 9.31 11.80 -7.22
N ASP A 87 8.48 12.27 -6.30
CA ASP A 87 8.03 13.66 -6.23
C ASP A 87 9.16 14.64 -5.87
N SER A 88 10.05 14.26 -4.94
CA SER A 88 11.25 15.03 -4.58
C SER A 88 12.19 15.23 -5.78
N ASN A 89 12.42 14.18 -6.56
CA ASN A 89 13.26 14.26 -7.76
C ASN A 89 12.67 15.19 -8.83
N ARG A 90 11.33 15.25 -8.93
CA ARG A 90 10.64 16.14 -9.86
C ARG A 90 10.73 17.61 -9.46
N HIS A 91 10.68 17.91 -8.17
CA HIS A 91 10.80 19.29 -7.69
C HIS A 91 12.25 19.82 -7.70
N GLN A 92 13.26 18.95 -7.63
CA GLN A 92 14.69 19.37 -7.71
C GLN A 92 15.21 19.63 -9.13
N SER A 93 14.49 19.18 -10.18
CA SER A 93 14.93 19.27 -11.58
C SER A 93 14.27 20.41 -12.36
N ALA A 94 13.60 21.36 -11.68
CA ALA A 94 12.91 22.51 -12.25
C ALA A 94 13.47 23.80 -11.63
#